data_AF-A0A2R7KL76-F1
#
_entry.id   AF-A0A2R7KL76-F1
#
_cell.length_a   1.000
_cell.length_b   1.000
_cell.length_c   1.000
_cell.angle_alpha   90.00
_cell.angle_beta   90.00
_cell.angle_gamma   90.00
#
_symmetry.space_group_name_H-M   'P 1'
#
loop_
_entity.id
_entity.type
_entity.pdbx_description
1 polymer ?
#
loop_
_entity_poly.entity_id
_entity_poly.type
_entity_poly.pdbx_seq_one_letter_code
_entity_poly.pdbx_strand_id
1 'polypeptide(L)'
;MTGYICYIKFNIHKLDLFFYTFAYMLSFLSPKPFLKDLISENYIDIHSHLLPGIDDGAKTINDTVKLVNALESFGISQFVTTPHISHYVWNNSIETINNKYEDTKILLEENNAIVPIRVAAEYFIDDWFE
;
A
#
# COMPACT_ATOMS: atom_id res chain seq x y z
N MET A 1 19.11 -48.80 4.50
CA MET A 1 17.72 -48.37 4.80
C MET A 1 17.30 -47.36 3.75
N THR A 2 16.77 -47.86 2.64
CA THR A 2 16.35 -47.09 1.47
C THR A 2 14.88 -46.72 1.62
N GLY A 3 14.60 -45.42 1.76
CA GLY A 3 13.26 -44.87 1.87
C GLY A 3 12.52 -44.96 0.54
N TYR A 4 11.35 -45.61 0.56
CA TYR A 4 10.45 -45.69 -0.58
C TYR A 4 9.70 -44.36 -0.72
N ILE A 5 10.06 -43.56 -1.73
CA ILE A 5 9.24 -42.44 -2.20
C ILE A 5 8.10 -43.03 -3.02
N CYS A 6 6.87 -42.86 -2.53
CA CYS A 6 5.65 -43.27 -3.21
C CYS A 6 5.44 -42.38 -4.44
N TYR A 7 5.86 -42.84 -5.62
CA TYR A 7 5.45 -42.23 -6.88
C TYR A 7 4.01 -42.63 -7.16
N ILE A 8 3.06 -41.74 -6.90
CA ILE A 8 1.71 -41.83 -7.45
C ILE A 8 1.87 -41.64 -8.96
N LYS A 9 1.89 -42.76 -9.68
CA LYS A 9 2.03 -42.80 -11.14
C LYS A 9 0.67 -42.42 -11.74
N PHE A 10 0.38 -41.12 -11.82
CA PHE A 10 -0.74 -40.63 -12.62
C PHE A 10 -0.47 -41.03 -14.07
N ASN A 11 -1.37 -41.81 -14.66
CA ASN A 11 -1.31 -42.22 -16.05
C ASN A 11 -1.77 -41.04 -16.93
N ILE A 12 -0.93 -40.01 -17.01
CA ILE A 12 -1.18 -38.83 -17.83
C ILE A 12 -0.85 -39.23 -19.26
N HIS A 13 -1.86 -39.27 -20.15
CA HIS A 13 -1.61 -39.57 -21.56
C HIS A 13 -0.66 -38.51 -22.15
N LYS A 14 0.18 -38.89 -23.10
CA LYS A 14 1.15 -37.97 -23.75
C LYS A 14 0.51 -36.69 -24.29
N LEU A 15 -0.77 -36.75 -24.68
CA LEU A 15 -1.58 -35.58 -25.07
C LEU A 15 -1.80 -34.64 -23.88
N ASP A 16 -2.21 -35.13 -22.71
CA ASP A 16 -2.50 -34.31 -21.53
C ASP A 16 -1.25 -33.60 -21.01
N LEU A 17 -0.08 -34.24 -21.09
CA LEU A 17 1.20 -33.62 -20.72
C LEU A 17 1.58 -32.50 -21.69
N PHE A 18 1.29 -32.68 -22.98
CA PHE A 18 1.49 -31.67 -24.03
C PHE A 18 0.54 -30.48 -23.84
N PHE A 19 -0.74 -30.73 -23.52
CA PHE A 19 -1.70 -29.69 -23.21
C PHE A 19 -1.34 -28.91 -21.95
N TYR A 20 -0.86 -29.57 -20.89
CA TYR A 20 -0.42 -28.88 -19.67
C TYR A 20 0.83 -28.04 -19.88
N THR A 21 1.84 -28.55 -20.58
CA THR A 21 3.04 -27.76 -20.90
C THR A 21 2.72 -26.62 -21.86
N PHE A 22 1.83 -26.83 -22.82
CA PHE A 22 1.37 -25.79 -23.74
C PHE A 22 0.55 -24.72 -23.02
N ALA A 23 -0.38 -25.09 -22.13
CA ALA A 23 -1.14 -24.14 -21.30
C ALA A 23 -0.23 -23.33 -20.36
N TYR A 24 0.78 -23.98 -19.76
CA TYR A 24 1.78 -23.31 -18.91
C TYR A 24 2.67 -22.36 -19.75
N MET A 25 3.05 -22.74 -20.96
CA MET A 25 3.73 -21.86 -21.92
C MET A 25 2.84 -20.69 -22.38
N LEU A 26 1.53 -20.88 -22.53
CA LEU A 26 0.59 -19.79 -22.83
C LEU A 26 0.38 -18.83 -21.66
N SER A 27 0.49 -19.31 -20.41
CA SER A 27 0.44 -18.43 -19.23
C SER A 27 1.60 -17.41 -19.20
N PHE A 28 2.76 -17.74 -19.76
CA PHE A 28 3.88 -16.80 -19.94
C PHE A 28 3.62 -15.70 -20.98
N LEU A 29 2.69 -15.94 -21.91
CA LEU A 29 2.29 -14.98 -22.94
C LEU A 29 1.14 -14.08 -22.49
N SER A 30 0.59 -14.31 -21.29
CA SER A 30 -0.47 -13.48 -20.74
C SER A 30 0.13 -12.14 -20.28
N PRO A 31 -0.52 -10.99 -20.59
CA PRO A 31 -0.07 -9.72 -20.05
C PRO A 31 -0.14 -9.78 -18.52
N LYS A 32 0.92 -9.29 -17.85
CA LYS A 32 0.91 -9.17 -16.39
C LYS A 32 -0.21 -8.19 -16.01
N PRO A 33 -1.08 -8.53 -15.05
CA PRO A 33 -2.10 -7.59 -14.58
C PRO A 33 -1.42 -6.35 -14.00
N PHE A 34 -2.01 -5.18 -14.21
CA PHE A 34 -1.58 -3.98 -13.52
C PHE A 34 -2.03 -4.06 -12.05
N LEU A 35 -1.32 -3.38 -11.16
CA LEU A 35 -1.67 -3.35 -9.74
C LEU A 35 -3.12 -2.90 -9.52
N LYS A 36 -3.57 -1.89 -10.26
CA LYS A 36 -4.95 -1.41 -10.24
C LYS A 36 -5.99 -2.46 -10.61
N ASP A 37 -5.63 -3.48 -11.40
CA ASP A 37 -6.54 -4.54 -11.82
C ASP A 37 -6.74 -5.59 -10.70
N LEU A 38 -5.86 -5.58 -9.69
CA LEU A 38 -5.89 -6.48 -8.54
C LEU A 38 -6.51 -5.82 -7.30
N ILE A 39 -6.64 -4.50 -7.29
CA ILE A 39 -7.18 -3.71 -6.18
C ILE A 39 -8.69 -3.56 -6.39
N SER A 40 -9.47 -3.91 -5.37
CA SER A 40 -10.93 -3.74 -5.41
C SER A 40 -11.32 -2.26 -5.40
N GLU A 41 -12.46 -1.94 -6.00
CA GLU A 41 -13.08 -0.62 -5.80
C GLU A 41 -13.24 -0.33 -4.29
N ASN A 42 -12.93 0.91 -3.90
CA ASN A 42 -12.94 1.38 -2.51
C ASN A 42 -11.84 0.87 -1.58
N TYR A 43 -10.66 0.59 -2.12
CA TYR A 43 -9.53 0.20 -1.29
C TYR A 43 -9.08 1.33 -0.36
N ILE A 44 -8.79 0.97 0.89
CA ILE A 44 -8.35 1.89 1.94
C ILE A 44 -6.87 1.65 2.19
N ASP A 45 -6.05 2.68 1.96
CA ASP A 45 -4.68 2.68 2.44
C ASP A 45 -4.67 2.98 3.95
N ILE A 46 -4.04 2.10 4.73
CA ILE A 46 -4.01 2.20 6.19
C ILE A 46 -2.68 2.71 6.74
N HIS A 47 -1.71 2.99 5.88
CA HIS A 47 -0.38 3.37 6.30
C HIS A 47 0.32 4.21 5.21
N SER A 48 0.36 5.52 5.44
CA SER A 48 1.04 6.47 4.57
C SER A 48 1.43 7.75 5.30
N HIS A 49 2.36 8.51 4.71
CA HIS A 49 2.91 9.75 5.26
C HIS A 49 2.49 10.94 4.38
N LEU A 50 1.20 11.27 4.46
CA LEU A 50 0.56 12.28 3.60
C LEU A 50 0.56 13.67 4.22
N LEU A 51 0.75 13.79 5.54
CA LEU A 51 0.78 15.10 6.21
C LEU A 51 2.09 15.85 5.89
N PRO A 52 2.02 17.05 5.30
CA PRO A 52 3.19 17.72 4.78
C PRO A 52 4.06 18.30 5.90
N GLY A 53 5.35 17.99 5.85
CA GLY A 53 6.41 18.64 6.61
C GLY A 53 6.53 18.20 8.08
N ILE A 54 5.87 17.12 8.50
CA ILE A 54 5.94 16.63 9.89
C ILE A 54 6.82 15.40 10.07
N ASP A 55 7.15 14.69 8.98
CA ASP A 55 8.03 13.53 9.01
C ASP A 55 8.85 13.37 7.71
N ASP A 56 9.31 12.15 7.43
CA ASP A 56 10.08 11.82 6.24
C ASP A 56 9.25 11.71 4.96
N GLY A 57 7.92 11.71 5.04
CA GLY A 57 6.99 11.65 3.90
C GLY A 57 6.88 12.95 3.11
N ALA A 58 5.64 13.38 2.84
CA ALA A 58 5.38 14.59 2.06
C ALA A 58 6.07 15.81 2.68
N LYS A 59 6.82 16.60 1.88
CA LYS A 59 7.51 17.80 2.38
C LYS A 59 6.66 19.05 2.24
N THR A 60 5.85 19.11 1.19
CA THR A 60 4.96 20.22 0.89
C THR A 60 3.56 19.72 0.59
N ILE A 61 2.56 20.61 0.68
CA ILE A 61 1.20 20.27 0.27
C ILE A 61 1.11 19.79 -1.18
N ASN A 62 1.94 20.35 -2.07
CA ASN A 62 1.98 19.92 -3.47
C ASN A 62 2.47 18.47 -3.61
N ASP A 63 3.36 18.01 -2.71
CA ASP A 63 3.77 16.61 -2.67
C ASP A 63 2.62 15.72 -2.17
N THR A 64 1.90 16.16 -1.13
CA THR A 64 0.68 15.48 -0.66
C THR A 64 -0.35 15.32 -1.78
N VAL A 65 -0.66 16.39 -2.52
CA VAL A 65 -1.63 16.35 -3.64
C VAL A 65 -1.17 15.38 -4.72
N LYS A 66 0.12 15.38 -5.08
CA LYS A 66 0.68 14.44 -6.05
C LYS A 66 0.58 12.99 -5.57
N LEU A 67 0.87 12.74 -4.29
CA LEU A 67 0.78 11.40 -3.70
C LEU A 67 -0.66 10.89 -3.69
N VAL A 68 -1.60 11.70 -3.22
CA VAL A 68 -3.03 11.37 -3.22
C VAL A 68 -3.51 11.03 -4.62
N ASN A 69 -3.27 11.90 -5.61
CA ASN A 69 -3.70 11.67 -6.99
C ASN A 69 -3.05 10.42 -7.61
N ALA A 70 -1.79 10.14 -7.28
CA ALA A 70 -1.12 8.94 -7.74
C ALA A 70 -1.72 7.67 -7.13
N LEU A 71 -2.01 7.68 -5.83
CA LEU A 71 -2.63 6.55 -5.13
C LEU A 71 -4.07 6.31 -5.61
N GLU A 72 -4.85 7.37 -5.86
CA GLU A 72 -6.16 7.28 -6.51
C GLU A 72 -6.07 6.66 -7.90
N SER A 73 -5.05 7.00 -8.68
CA SER A 73 -4.83 6.38 -10.01
C SER A 73 -4.55 4.86 -9.93
N PHE A 74 -4.12 4.37 -8.77
CA PHE A 74 -3.94 2.94 -8.49
C PHE A 74 -5.20 2.27 -7.90
N GLY A 75 -6.28 3.00 -7.68
CA GLY A 75 -7.56 2.46 -7.17
C GLY A 75 -7.76 2.60 -5.66
N ILE A 76 -6.87 3.30 -4.95
CA ILE A 76 -7.05 3.63 -3.54
C ILE A 76 -8.00 4.82 -3.44
N SER A 77 -9.08 4.71 -2.67
CA SER A 77 -10.05 5.81 -2.55
C SER A 77 -10.12 6.45 -1.18
N GLN A 78 -9.43 5.89 -0.18
CA GLN A 78 -9.43 6.40 1.19
C GLN A 78 -8.08 6.17 1.85
N PHE A 79 -7.75 7.01 2.81
CA PHE A 79 -6.45 7.01 3.48
C PHE A 79 -6.60 7.07 5.00
N VAL A 80 -5.77 6.31 5.71
CA VAL A 80 -5.44 6.51 7.12
C VAL A 80 -3.95 6.81 7.17
N THR A 81 -3.59 8.09 7.27
CA THR A 81 -2.19 8.50 7.32
C THR A 81 -1.63 8.29 8.73
N THR A 82 -0.41 7.76 8.82
CA THR A 82 0.24 7.30 10.04
C THR A 82 1.61 7.97 10.19
N PRO A 83 1.67 9.29 10.37
CA PRO A 83 2.95 9.98 10.54
C PRO A 83 3.72 9.45 11.75
N HIS A 84 5.04 9.55 11.69
CA HIS A 84 5.92 9.00 12.72
C HIS A 84 5.81 9.76 14.05
N ILE A 85 5.77 9.02 15.16
CA ILE A 85 6.05 9.48 16.52
C ILE A 85 7.32 8.77 16.98
N SER A 86 8.39 9.54 17.19
CA SER A 86 9.66 9.05 17.72
C SER A 86 10.36 10.15 18.51
N HIS A 87 10.65 9.90 19.78
CA HIS A 87 11.23 10.90 20.68
C HIS A 87 12.53 11.52 20.15
N TYR A 88 13.33 10.73 19.44
CA TYR A 88 14.67 11.13 18.99
C TYR A 88 14.72 11.72 17.58
N VAL A 89 13.78 11.35 16.70
CA VAL A 89 13.84 11.72 15.27
C VAL A 89 12.70 12.67 14.89
N TRP A 90 11.48 12.38 15.33
CA TRP A 90 10.28 13.15 15.03
C TRP A 90 9.48 13.39 16.30
N ASN A 91 9.66 14.56 16.91
CA ASN A 91 8.94 14.97 18.12
C ASN A 91 7.48 15.38 17.82
N ASN A 92 6.78 14.53 17.07
CA ASN A 92 5.35 14.67 16.82
C ASN A 92 4.57 14.18 18.04
N SER A 93 3.54 14.92 18.41
CA SER A 93 2.53 14.52 19.39
C SER A 93 1.19 14.31 18.70
N ILE A 94 0.25 13.70 19.43
CA ILE A 94 -1.15 13.57 18.97
C ILE A 94 -1.73 14.93 18.59
N GLU A 95 -1.42 15.98 19.36
CA GLU A 95 -1.89 17.34 19.11
C GLU A 95 -1.28 17.93 17.82
N THR A 96 0.04 17.80 17.62
CA THR A 96 0.69 18.34 16.41
C THR A 96 0.19 17.64 15.15
N ILE A 97 -0.02 16.33 15.22
CA ILE A 97 -0.56 15.51 14.13
C ILE A 97 -1.99 15.95 13.79
N ASN A 98 -2.88 16.10 14.78
CA ASN A 98 -4.26 16.52 14.56
C ASN A 98 -4.34 17.94 14.00
N ASN A 99 -3.56 18.88 14.53
CA ASN A 99 -3.51 20.25 13.99
C ASN A 99 -3.04 20.26 12.53
N LYS A 100 -1.99 19.49 12.21
CA LYS A 100 -1.52 19.36 10.83
C LYS A 100 -2.56 18.71 9.93
N TYR A 101 -3.28 17.72 10.43
CA TYR A 101 -4.35 17.06 9.69
C TYR A 101 -5.46 18.06 9.29
N GLU A 102 -5.92 18.90 10.22
CA GLU A 102 -6.93 19.93 9.92
C GLU A 102 -6.41 20.96 8.91
N ASP A 103 -5.16 21.44 9.06
CA ASP A 103 -4.52 22.32 8.06
C ASP A 103 -4.50 21.66 6.67
N THR A 104 -4.10 20.40 6.62
CA THR A 104 -3.92 19.65 5.37
C THR A 104 -5.25 19.43 4.68
N LYS A 105 -6.33 19.18 5.43
CA LYS A 105 -7.66 19.01 4.88
C LYS A 105 -8.14 20.28 4.16
N ILE A 106 -7.98 21.44 4.79
CA ILE A 106 -8.33 22.73 4.17
C ILE A 106 -7.52 22.93 2.89
N LEU A 107 -6.21 22.69 2.95
CA LEU A 107 -5.32 22.86 1.80
C LEU A 107 -5.65 21.87 0.66
N LEU A 108 -6.04 20.64 0.96
CA LEU A 108 -6.49 19.66 -0.04
C LEU A 108 -7.78 20.11 -0.74
N GLU A 109 -8.72 20.67 0.01
CA GLU A 109 -9.94 21.26 -0.54
C GLU A 109 -9.61 22.43 -1.47
N GLU A 110 -8.72 23.34 -1.07
CA GLU A 110 -8.25 24.47 -1.91
C GLU A 110 -7.56 24.00 -3.21
N ASN A 111 -6.90 22.84 -3.19
CA ASN A 111 -6.21 22.26 -4.34
C ASN A 111 -7.09 21.31 -5.17
N ASN A 112 -8.39 21.19 -4.88
CA ASN A 112 -9.33 20.27 -5.53
C ASN A 112 -8.92 18.79 -5.45
N ALA A 113 -8.21 18.38 -4.38
CA ALA A 113 -7.79 17.01 -4.12
C ALA A 113 -8.61 16.42 -2.97
N ILE A 114 -9.95 16.42 -3.13
CA ILE A 114 -10.89 16.06 -2.07
C ILE A 114 -10.97 14.54 -1.95
N VAL A 115 -10.32 14.00 -0.92
CA VAL A 115 -10.35 12.56 -0.61
C VAL A 115 -10.69 12.31 0.87
N PRO A 116 -11.37 11.21 1.21
CA PRO A 116 -11.52 10.78 2.59
C PRO A 116 -10.16 10.43 3.20
N ILE A 117 -9.67 11.29 4.07
CA ILE A 117 -8.45 11.06 4.85
C ILE A 117 -8.80 11.02 6.34
N ARG A 118 -8.21 10.06 7.05
CA ARG A 118 -8.20 9.96 8.51
C ARG A 118 -6.76 9.95 8.98
N VAL A 119 -6.54 10.24 10.26
CA VAL A 119 -5.21 10.26 10.86
C VAL A 119 -5.10 9.27 12.01
N ALA A 120 -3.97 8.59 12.06
CA ALA A 120 -3.50 7.80 13.18
C ALA A 120 -2.02 8.18 13.42
N ALA A 121 -1.21 7.29 13.95
CA ALA A 121 0.22 7.51 14.10
C ALA A 121 0.99 6.20 13.95
N GLU A 122 2.20 6.27 13.44
CA GLU A 122 3.16 5.18 13.50
C GLU A 122 4.13 5.44 14.65
N TYR A 123 4.07 4.59 15.67
CA TYR A 123 4.97 4.70 16.81
C TYR A 123 6.21 3.84 16.60
N PHE A 124 7.37 4.46 16.81
CA PHE A 124 8.61 3.71 16.92
C PHE A 124 8.64 2.97 18.25
N ILE A 125 8.99 1.68 18.22
CA ILE A 125 9.26 0.92 19.43
C ILE A 125 10.67 1.28 19.88
N ASP A 126 10.77 2.25 20.78
CA ASP A 126 12.00 2.68 21.44
C ASP A 126 11.85 2.67 22.98
N ASP A 127 12.87 3.10 23.72
CA ASP A 127 12.88 3.11 25.18
C ASP A 127 11.79 4.01 25.80
N TRP A 128 11.13 4.85 24.99
CA TRP A 128 10.06 5.77 25.39
C TRP A 128 8.67 5.31 24.92
N PHE A 129 8.57 4.10 24.35
CA PHE A 129 7.29 3.53 23.94
C PHE A 129 6.48 3.10 25.17
N GLU A 130 5.35 3.79 25.41
CA GLU A 130 4.38 3.52 26.50
C GLU A 130 3.16 2.71 26.03
#